data_AF-A0A6J4L5E2-F1
#
_entry.id   AF-A0A6J4L5E2-F1
#
_cell.length_a   1.000
_cell.length_b   1.000
_cell.length_c   1.000
_cell.angle_alpha   90.00
_cell.angle_beta   90.00
_cell.angle_gamma   90.00
#
_symmetry.space_group_name_H-M   'P 1'
#
loop_
_entity.id
_entity.type
_entity.pdbx_description
1 polymer ?
#
loop_
_entity_poly.entity_id
_entity_poly.type
_entity_poly.pdbx_seq_one_letter_code
_entity_poly.pdbx_strand_id
1 'polypeptide(L)'
;FVAALEARDTAALRAIHLSRAEYAYLYYPTAAVARPPQQLDPETAWLLLTLESDKGVRRALTRLGGRPLGYAGHACAEAPVTEGENRLWQGCAVRWRAPGGAPDSLALFGPVVERGGRFKFVSYRNKL
;
A
#
# COMPACT_ATOMS: atom_id res chain seq x y z
N PHE A 1 -7.88 -0.59 -6.61
CA PHE A 1 -7.34 0.61 -5.93
C PHE A 1 -7.74 1.91 -6.62
N VAL A 2 -7.30 2.19 -7.86
CA VAL A 2 -7.66 3.45 -8.56
C VAL A 2 -9.17 3.66 -8.62
N ALA A 3 -9.93 2.67 -9.08
CA ALA A 3 -11.40 2.75 -9.10
C ALA A 3 -12.01 3.06 -7.71
N ALA A 4 -11.42 2.54 -6.63
CA ALA A 4 -11.87 2.83 -5.27
C ALA A 4 -11.57 4.28 -4.85
N LEU A 5 -10.44 4.86 -5.30
CA LEU A 5 -10.18 6.29 -5.13
C LEU A 5 -11.17 7.13 -5.94
N GLU A 6 -11.38 6.80 -7.21
CA GLU A 6 -12.32 7.52 -8.09
C GLU A 6 -13.73 7.53 -7.49
N ALA A 7 -14.18 6.41 -6.92
CA ALA A 7 -15.49 6.26 -6.27
C ALA A 7 -15.55 6.77 -4.80
N ARG A 8 -14.43 7.20 -4.22
CA ARG A 8 -14.29 7.46 -2.76
C ARG A 8 -14.74 6.29 -1.88
N ASP A 9 -14.56 5.07 -2.36
CA ASP A 9 -14.93 3.84 -1.66
C ASP A 9 -13.90 3.49 -0.57
N THR A 10 -14.14 4.00 0.63
CA THR A 10 -13.29 3.77 1.80
C THR A 10 -13.29 2.32 2.25
N ALA A 11 -14.37 1.58 2.02
CA ALA A 11 -14.47 0.17 2.37
C ALA A 11 -13.56 -0.68 1.47
N ALA A 12 -13.58 -0.42 0.16
CA ALA A 12 -12.68 -1.08 -0.78
C ALA A 12 -11.20 -0.72 -0.52
N LEU A 13 -10.90 0.53 -0.20
CA LEU A 13 -9.54 0.93 0.19
C LEU A 13 -9.08 0.15 1.43
N ARG A 14 -9.90 0.12 2.48
CA ARG A 14 -9.60 -0.67 3.70
C ARG A 14 -9.41 -2.15 3.41
N ALA A 15 -10.17 -2.73 2.49
CA ALA A 15 -10.07 -4.15 2.12
C ALA A 15 -8.78 -4.49 1.35
N ILE A 16 -8.19 -3.52 0.63
CA ILE A 16 -6.92 -3.69 -0.10
C ILE A 16 -5.71 -3.60 0.86
N HIS A 17 -5.84 -2.85 1.95
CA HIS A 17 -4.81 -2.76 2.99
C HIS A 17 -4.78 -4.03 3.86
N LEU A 18 -3.62 -4.35 4.43
CA LEU A 18 -3.52 -5.39 5.45
C LEU A 18 -4.43 -5.07 6.64
N SER A 19 -5.11 -6.08 7.16
CA SER A 19 -5.77 -6.01 8.47
C SER A 19 -4.76 -6.25 9.59
N ARG A 20 -5.13 -5.90 10.83
CA ARG A 20 -4.30 -6.17 12.02
C ARG A 20 -3.97 -7.66 12.15
N ALA A 21 -4.94 -8.54 11.88
CA ALA A 21 -4.75 -9.99 11.96
C ALA A 21 -3.80 -10.51 10.86
N GLU A 22 -4.00 -10.08 9.61
CA GLU A 22 -3.08 -10.42 8.52
C GLU A 22 -1.67 -9.90 8.81
N TYR A 23 -1.54 -8.69 9.36
CA TYR A 23 -0.25 -8.15 9.78
C TYR A 23 0.42 -9.03 10.85
N ALA A 24 -0.28 -9.32 11.95
CA ALA A 24 0.29 -10.04 13.09
C ALA A 24 0.67 -11.49 12.76
N TYR A 25 -0.14 -12.20 11.98
CA TYR A 25 0.03 -13.64 11.75
C TYR A 25 0.65 -13.99 10.39
N LEU A 26 0.47 -13.14 9.37
CA LEU A 26 0.93 -13.46 8.02
C LEU A 26 2.16 -12.67 7.56
N TYR A 27 2.34 -11.44 8.04
CA TYR A 27 3.42 -10.55 7.60
C TYR A 27 4.53 -10.39 8.64
N TYR A 28 4.18 -9.95 9.85
CA TYR A 28 5.12 -9.55 10.90
C TYR A 28 6.13 -10.64 11.30
N PRO A 29 5.78 -11.94 11.44
CA PRO A 29 6.72 -12.95 11.94
C PRO A 29 8.00 -13.11 11.10
N THR A 30 7.94 -12.70 9.83
CA THR A 30 9.06 -12.79 8.88
C THR A 30 9.58 -11.42 8.44
N ALA A 31 8.95 -10.34 8.91
CA ALA A 31 9.24 -8.98 8.48
C ALA A 31 10.60 -8.51 9.01
N ALA A 32 11.31 -7.68 8.24
CA ALA A 32 12.54 -7.03 8.67
C ALA A 32 12.40 -6.27 10.00
N VAL A 33 11.26 -5.60 10.24
CA VAL A 33 11.00 -4.84 11.48
C VAL A 33 10.93 -5.68 12.75
N ALA A 34 10.65 -6.99 12.62
CA ALA A 34 10.65 -7.94 13.72
C ALA A 34 12.07 -8.49 14.04
N ARG A 35 13.07 -8.12 13.24
CA ARG A 35 14.45 -8.62 13.33
C ARG A 35 15.40 -7.50 13.78
N PRO A 36 16.61 -7.83 14.27
CA PRO A 36 17.64 -6.83 14.50
C PRO A 36 17.92 -5.98 13.23
N PRO A 37 18.20 -4.67 13.37
CA PRO A 37 18.36 -3.92 14.62
C PRO A 37 17.07 -3.36 15.24
N GLN A 38 15.93 -3.36 14.53
CA GLN A 38 14.72 -2.68 14.99
C GLN A 38 14.03 -3.42 16.14
N GLN A 39 13.82 -4.75 15.99
CA GLN A 39 13.15 -5.61 16.98
C GLN A 39 11.90 -4.99 17.63
N LEU A 40 11.09 -4.27 16.85
CA LEU A 40 9.87 -3.67 17.37
C LEU A 40 8.87 -4.76 17.65
N ASP A 41 8.21 -4.75 18.81
CA ASP A 41 7.10 -5.66 19.09
C ASP A 41 5.95 -5.47 18.06
N PRO A 42 5.12 -6.50 17.83
CA PRO A 42 4.11 -6.47 16.77
C PRO A 42 3.07 -5.37 16.95
N GLU A 43 2.74 -4.99 18.18
CA GLU A 43 1.72 -4.00 18.44
C GLU A 43 2.24 -2.59 18.17
N THR A 44 3.46 -2.29 18.61
CA THR A 44 4.15 -1.03 18.31
C THR A 44 4.39 -0.88 16.81
N ALA A 45 4.88 -1.93 16.15
CA ALA A 45 5.13 -1.89 14.71
C ALA A 45 3.82 -1.66 13.91
N TRP A 46 2.73 -2.33 14.31
CA TRP A 46 1.41 -2.11 13.72
C TRP A 46 0.86 -0.69 13.95
N LEU A 47 1.03 -0.16 15.17
CA LEU A 47 0.58 1.19 15.51
C LEU A 47 1.26 2.23 14.62
N LEU A 48 2.59 2.17 14.52
CA LEU A 48 3.39 3.09 13.70
C LEU A 48 2.99 3.00 12.22
N LEU A 49 2.80 1.78 11.71
CA LEU A 49 2.35 1.54 10.34
C LEU A 49 0.97 2.16 10.06
N THR A 50 0.04 1.99 10.98
CA THR A 50 -1.35 2.48 10.85
C THR A 50 -1.40 4.00 10.91
N LEU A 51 -0.64 4.62 11.82
CA LEU A 51 -0.59 6.08 11.96
C LEU A 51 -0.14 6.78 10.66
N GLU A 52 0.85 6.23 9.97
CA GLU A 52 1.31 6.79 8.69
C GLU A 52 0.38 6.44 7.52
N SER A 53 -0.20 5.24 7.53
CA SER A 53 -1.13 4.80 6.48
C SER A 53 -2.45 5.58 6.50
N ASP A 54 -3.01 5.86 7.68
CA ASP A 54 -4.25 6.63 7.82
C ASP A 54 -4.09 8.05 7.29
N LYS A 55 -2.93 8.68 7.54
CA LYS A 55 -2.61 10.00 6.97
C LYS A 55 -2.52 9.93 5.45
N GLY A 56 -1.84 8.90 4.92
CA GLY A 56 -1.69 8.68 3.49
C GLY A 56 -3.01 8.48 2.74
N VAL A 57 -3.87 7.58 3.21
CA VAL A 57 -5.15 7.29 2.55
C VAL A 57 -6.09 8.49 2.60
N ARG A 58 -6.16 9.21 3.72
CA ARG A 58 -6.95 10.45 3.83
C ARG A 58 -6.46 11.49 2.84
N ARG A 59 -5.14 11.69 2.73
CA ARG A 59 -4.56 12.64 1.78
C ARG A 59 -4.85 12.25 0.33
N ALA A 60 -4.74 10.97 -0.03
CA ALA A 60 -5.08 10.47 -1.36
C ALA A 60 -6.56 10.71 -1.69
N LEU A 61 -7.48 10.41 -0.76
CA LEU A 61 -8.90 10.69 -0.93
C LEU A 61 -9.19 12.19 -1.08
N THR A 62 -8.55 13.05 -0.29
CA THR A 62 -8.74 14.50 -0.38
C THR A 62 -8.25 15.07 -1.72
N ARG A 63 -7.08 14.63 -2.21
CA ARG A 63 -6.47 15.20 -3.42
C ARG A 63 -7.00 14.59 -4.72
N LEU A 64 -7.30 13.30 -4.70
CA LEU A 64 -7.57 12.51 -5.92
C LEU A 64 -8.98 11.91 -5.93
N GLY A 65 -9.62 11.77 -4.77
CA GLY A 65 -10.87 11.04 -4.65
C GLY A 65 -12.07 11.76 -5.28
N GLY A 66 -12.94 11.02 -5.97
CA GLY A 66 -14.13 11.56 -6.63
C GLY A 66 -13.88 12.12 -8.03
N ARG A 67 -12.70 11.88 -8.61
CA ARG A 67 -12.30 12.37 -9.94
C ARG A 67 -11.94 11.20 -10.85
N PRO A 68 -12.19 11.26 -12.16
CA PRO A 68 -11.69 10.27 -13.10
C PRO A 68 -10.17 10.40 -13.22
N LEU A 69 -9.43 9.42 -12.70
CA LEU A 69 -7.98 9.32 -12.79
C LEU A 69 -7.58 8.55 -14.03
N GLY A 70 -8.33 7.52 -14.41
CA GLY A 70 -8.07 6.71 -15.60
C GLY A 70 -6.81 5.85 -15.44
N TYR A 71 -6.93 4.70 -14.77
CA TYR A 71 -5.82 3.79 -14.57
C TYR A 71 -5.18 3.36 -15.90
N ALA A 72 -3.86 3.56 -16.03
CA ALA A 72 -3.10 3.28 -17.24
C ALA A 72 -2.02 2.20 -17.05
N GLY A 73 -1.76 1.80 -15.80
CA GLY A 73 -0.81 0.75 -15.47
C GLY A 73 -0.17 0.94 -14.11
N HIS A 74 0.70 0.02 -13.72
CA HIS A 74 1.61 0.20 -12.60
C HIS A 74 2.97 -0.42 -12.95
N ALA A 75 3.97 -0.08 -12.17
CA ALA A 75 5.29 -0.71 -12.22
C ALA A 75 5.91 -0.65 -10.83
N CYS A 76 6.63 -1.69 -10.44
CA CYS A 76 7.44 -1.75 -9.24
C CYS A 76 8.91 -1.72 -9.67
N ALA A 77 9.64 -0.70 -9.24
CA ALA A 77 11.01 -0.45 -9.70
C ALA A 77 12.02 -1.50 -9.23
N GLU A 78 11.70 -2.17 -8.11
CA GLU A 78 12.59 -3.10 -7.44
C GLU A 78 12.13 -4.54 -7.65
N ALA A 79 13.09 -5.47 -7.66
CA ALA A 79 12.77 -6.89 -7.59
C ALA A 79 12.08 -7.21 -6.25
N PRO A 80 11.07 -8.10 -6.23
CA PRO A 80 10.39 -8.43 -5.00
C PRO A 80 11.34 -9.15 -4.03
N VAL A 81 11.25 -8.78 -2.75
CA VAL A 81 12.04 -9.38 -1.67
C VAL A 81 11.24 -10.50 -1.01
N THR A 82 11.86 -11.65 -0.78
CA THR A 82 11.23 -12.77 -0.09
C THR A 82 11.40 -12.66 1.43
N GLU A 83 10.29 -12.70 2.15
CA GLU A 83 10.24 -12.75 3.62
C GLU A 83 9.37 -13.94 4.05
N GLY A 84 10.02 -15.08 4.28
CA GLY A 84 9.32 -16.35 4.54
C GLY A 84 8.44 -16.75 3.36
N GLU A 85 7.14 -16.92 3.59
CA GLU A 85 6.14 -17.21 2.55
C GLU A 85 5.68 -15.98 1.75
N ASN A 86 6.14 -14.79 2.12
CA ASN A 86 5.73 -13.55 1.51
C ASN A 86 6.72 -13.08 0.44
N ARG A 87 6.21 -12.44 -0.61
CA ARG A 87 7.00 -11.61 -1.53
C ARG A 87 6.57 -10.16 -1.38
N LEU A 88 7.51 -9.27 -1.12
CA LEU A 88 7.28 -7.84 -0.97
C LEU A 88 7.68 -7.13 -2.24
N TRP A 89 6.70 -6.57 -2.93
CA TRP A 89 6.88 -5.73 -4.10
C TRP A 89 7.08 -4.29 -3.66
N GLN A 90 8.20 -3.68 -4.08
CA GLN A 90 8.66 -2.38 -3.59
C GLN A 90 8.79 -1.36 -4.72
N GLY A 91 8.84 -0.08 -4.36
CA GLY A 91 8.95 1.01 -5.33
C GLY A 91 7.79 1.07 -6.33
N CYS A 92 6.60 0.58 -5.95
CA CYS A 92 5.45 0.54 -6.84
C CYS A 92 4.84 1.93 -7.05
N ALA A 93 4.65 2.29 -8.32
CA ALA A 93 3.97 3.51 -8.74
C ALA A 93 2.78 3.16 -9.65
N VAL A 94 1.69 3.91 -9.48
CA VAL A 94 0.51 3.80 -10.34
C VAL A 94 0.60 4.87 -11.41
N ARG A 95 0.48 4.45 -12.66
CA ARG A 95 0.31 5.32 -13.81
C ARG A 95 -1.17 5.54 -14.08
N TRP A 96 -1.54 6.79 -14.26
CA TRP A 96 -2.89 7.16 -14.67
C TRP A 96 -2.86 8.24 -15.74
N ARG A 97 -3.99 8.36 -16.44
CA ARG A 97 -4.19 9.35 -17.49
C ARG A 97 -5.63 9.85 -17.36
N ALA A 98 -5.77 11.00 -16.71
CA ALA A 98 -7.05 11.67 -16.64
C ALA A 98 -7.53 12.04 -18.05
N PRO A 99 -8.85 12.11 -18.30
CA PRO A 99 -9.37 12.53 -19.61
C PRO A 99 -8.79 13.88 -20.03
N GLY A 100 -8.16 13.94 -21.20
CA GLY A 100 -7.50 15.15 -21.72
C GLY A 100 -6.22 15.58 -20.98
N GLY A 101 -5.78 14.82 -19.98
CA GLY A 101 -4.58 15.10 -19.19
C GLY A 101 -3.34 14.38 -19.70
N ALA A 102 -2.17 14.91 -19.32
CA ALA A 102 -0.91 14.19 -19.49
C ALA A 102 -0.89 12.91 -18.63
N PRO A 103 -0.19 11.84 -19.06
CA PRO A 103 0.09 10.70 -18.19
C PRO A 103 0.85 11.18 -16.95
N ASP A 104 0.47 10.65 -15.80
CA ASP A 104 1.11 10.92 -14.53
C ASP A 104 1.38 9.60 -13.79
N SER A 105 2.36 9.60 -12.89
CA SER A 105 2.81 8.41 -12.17
C SER A 105 3.12 8.77 -10.72
N LEU A 106 2.42 8.15 -9.78
CA LEU A 106 2.62 8.44 -8.36
C LEU A 106 2.68 7.18 -7.50
N ALA A 107 3.57 7.20 -6.52
CA ALA A 107 3.62 6.20 -5.47
C ALA A 107 2.59 6.57 -4.39
N LEU A 108 1.42 5.93 -4.44
CA LEU A 108 0.31 6.17 -3.50
C LEU A 108 0.33 5.23 -2.29
N PHE A 109 1.08 4.14 -2.38
CA PHE A 109 1.18 3.11 -1.36
C PHE A 109 2.62 2.65 -1.18
N GLY A 110 2.88 2.03 -0.02
CA GLY A 110 4.17 1.42 0.30
C GLY A 110 4.34 0.07 -0.40
N PRO A 111 5.06 -0.87 0.23
CA PRO A 111 5.19 -2.22 -0.31
C PRO A 111 3.83 -2.91 -0.49
N VAL A 112 3.75 -3.79 -1.48
CA VAL A 112 2.64 -4.75 -1.65
C VAL A 112 3.14 -6.12 -1.23
N VAL A 113 2.45 -6.75 -0.28
CA VAL A 113 2.74 -8.12 0.10
C VAL A 113 1.94 -9.07 -0.78
N GLU A 114 2.62 -10.08 -1.32
CA GLU A 114 2.05 -11.22 -2.02
C GLU A 114 2.25 -12.49 -1.18
N ARG A 115 1.17 -13.25 -0.98
CA ARG A 115 1.22 -14.60 -0.40
C ARG A 115 0.18 -15.49 -1.06
N GLY A 116 0.62 -16.63 -1.62
CA GLY A 116 -0.27 -17.57 -2.31
C GLY A 116 -1.10 -16.92 -3.43
N GLY A 117 -0.51 -15.99 -4.19
CA GLY A 117 -1.19 -15.25 -5.27
C GLY A 117 -2.18 -14.17 -4.81
N ARG A 118 -2.26 -13.88 -3.49
CA ARG A 118 -3.09 -12.80 -2.95
C ARG A 118 -2.22 -11.59 -2.62
N PHE A 119 -2.71 -10.39 -2.95
CA PHE A 119 -1.96 -9.15 -2.82
C PHE A 119 -2.65 -8.18 -1.87
N LYS A 120 -1.87 -7.56 -0.98
CA LYS A 120 -2.34 -6.53 -0.03
C LYS A 120 -1.34 -5.41 0.09
N PHE A 121 -1.82 -4.19 0.31
CA PHE A 121 -0.95 -3.06 0.60
C PHE A 121 -0.51 -3.13 2.06
N VAL A 122 0.80 -3.01 2.28
CA VAL A 122 1.36 -2.94 3.63
C VAL A 122 1.09 -1.56 4.24
N SER A 123 1.12 -0.50 3.43
CA SER A 123 0.85 0.86 3.89
C SER A 123 0.39 1.79 2.77
N TYR A 124 -0.18 2.94 3.16
CA TYR A 124 -0.38 4.08 2.25
C TYR A 124 0.72 5.13 2.44
N ARG A 125 1.13 5.80 1.36
CA ARG A 125 2.17 6.84 1.44
C ARG A 125 1.57 8.18 1.86
N ASN A 126 2.22 8.82 2.83
CA ASN A 126 1.83 10.14 3.35
C ASN A 126 2.41 11.31 2.52
N LYS A 127 3.33 11.04 1.58
CA LYS A 127 3.86 12.02 0.63
C LYS A 127 3.22 11.79 -0.74
N LEU A 128 2.52 12.82 -1.21
CA LEU A 128 1.97 12.97 -2.56
C LEU A 128 2.59 14.22 -3.16
#